data_AF-A0A2H0DWD3-F1
#
_entry.id   AF-A0A2H0DWD3-F1
#
_cell.length_a   1.000
_cell.length_b   1.000
_cell.length_c   1.000
_cell.angle_alpha   90.00
_cell.angle_beta   90.00
_cell.angle_gamma   90.00
#
_symmetry.space_group_name_H-M   'P 1'
#
loop_
_entity.id
_entity.type
_entity.pdbx_description
1 polymer ?
#
loop_
_entity_poly.entity_id
_entity_poly.type
_entity_poly.pdbx_seq_one_letter_code
_entity_poly.pdbx_strand_id
1 'polypeptide(L)'
;MDERDKTIQSLKERDKKLRESIEQLTYRHEKKLSHAKSGLHDIRVKLTALKWTVQLLSDNLDADNAEHKNQLAAAKHATADLVRMVEDLGRTLEDPA
;
A
#
# COMPACT_ATOMS: atom_id res chain seq x y z
N MET A 1 -47.16 13.91 26.40
CA MET A 1 -45.76 13.70 25.95
C MET A 1 -45.43 14.83 25.02
N ASP A 2 -44.59 15.74 25.50
CA ASP A 2 -44.30 17.03 24.88
C ASP A 2 -43.52 16.88 23.57
N GLU A 3 -43.71 17.78 22.62
CA GLU A 3 -42.93 17.84 21.37
C GLU A 3 -41.41 17.86 21.63
N ARG A 4 -40.99 18.36 22.80
CA ARG A 4 -39.62 18.26 23.29
C ARG A 4 -39.13 16.83 23.46
N ASP A 5 -39.92 15.95 24.05
CA ASP A 5 -39.54 14.55 24.27
C ASP A 5 -39.37 13.81 22.94
N LYS A 6 -40.28 14.06 21.99
CA LYS A 6 -40.19 13.53 20.62
C LYS A 6 -38.93 14.02 19.90
N THR A 7 -38.59 15.30 20.07
CA THR A 7 -37.38 15.90 19.48
C THR A 7 -36.11 15.28 20.09
N ILE A 8 -36.05 15.12 21.41
CA ILE A 8 -34.93 14.49 22.11
C ILE A 8 -34.76 13.04 21.66
N GLN A 9 -35.86 12.29 21.53
CA GLN A 9 -35.81 10.91 21.05
C GLN A 9 -35.32 10.81 19.61
N SER A 10 -35.80 11.69 18.72
CA SER A 10 -35.32 11.77 17.34
C SER A 10 -33.82 12.09 17.26
N LEU A 11 -33.33 13.03 18.07
CA LEU A 11 -31.90 13.37 18.12
C LEU A 11 -31.06 12.20 18.62
N LYS A 12 -31.52 11.45 19.63
CA LYS A 12 -30.85 10.24 20.13
C LYS A 12 -30.76 9.14 19.06
N GLU A 13 -31.84 8.93 18.32
CA GLU A 13 -31.85 7.96 17.21
C GLU A 13 -30.91 8.37 16.08
N ARG A 14 -30.84 9.67 15.76
CA ARG A 14 -29.89 10.19 14.77
C ARG A 14 -28.45 10.06 15.23
N ASP A 15 -28.15 10.38 16.48
CA ASP A 15 -26.80 10.22 17.06
C ASP A 15 -26.37 8.74 17.01
N LYS A 16 -27.27 7.83 17.39
CA LYS A 16 -27.02 6.38 17.29
C LYS A 16 -26.71 5.95 15.86
N LYS A 17 -27.53 6.35 14.88
CA LYS A 17 -27.31 6.02 13.46
C LYS A 17 -26.00 6.60 12.93
N LEU A 18 -25.63 7.81 13.36
CA LEU A 18 -24.36 8.42 12.97
C LEU A 18 -23.17 7.64 13.54
N ARG A 19 -23.22 7.24 14.81
CA ARG A 19 -22.18 6.39 15.41
C ARG A 19 -22.04 5.06 14.69
N GLU A 20 -23.14 4.37 14.44
CA GLU A 20 -23.14 3.11 13.67
C GLU A 20 -22.56 3.31 12.26
N SER A 21 -22.88 4.43 11.60
CA SER A 21 -22.34 4.76 10.28
C SER A 21 -20.84 5.06 10.32
N ILE A 22 -20.37 5.77 11.35
CA ILE A 22 -18.95 6.04 11.57
C ILE A 22 -18.21 4.73 11.83
N GLU A 23 -18.71 3.86 12.71
CA GLU A 23 -18.11 2.55 12.98
C GLU A 23 -18.01 1.68 11.73
N GLN A 24 -19.09 1.62 10.93
CA GLN A 24 -19.08 0.88 9.67
C GLN A 24 -18.08 1.47 8.66
N LEU A 25 -17.98 2.80 8.60
CA LEU A 25 -17.04 3.47 7.73
C LEU A 25 -15.60 3.18 8.16
N THR A 26 -15.29 3.34 9.45
CA THR A 26 -13.99 3.01 10.04
C THR A 26 -13.60 1.57 9.74
N TYR A 27 -14.49 0.60 10.01
CA TYR A 27 -14.24 -0.81 9.72
C TYR A 27 -13.95 -1.07 8.23
N ARG A 28 -14.71 -0.44 7.32
CA ARG A 28 -14.47 -0.57 5.88
C ARG A 28 -13.13 0.02 5.46
N HIS A 29 -12.73 1.16 6.03
CA HIS A 29 -11.44 1.79 5.75
C HIS A 29 -10.28 0.94 6.29
N GLU A 30 -10.36 0.45 7.52
CA GLU A 30 -9.37 -0.46 8.11
C GLU A 30 -9.19 -1.72 7.25
N LYS A 31 -10.29 -2.31 6.80
CA LYS A 31 -10.24 -3.50 5.93
C LYS A 31 -9.58 -3.21 4.58
N LYS A 32 -9.93 -2.09 3.93
CA LYS A 32 -9.30 -1.67 2.66
C LYS A 32 -7.81 -1.39 2.85
N LEU A 33 -7.44 -0.73 3.95
CA LEU A 33 -6.06 -0.42 4.29
C LEU A 33 -5.25 -1.70 4.50
N SER A 34 -5.79 -2.65 5.26
CA SER A 34 -5.17 -3.96 5.47
C SER A 34 -4.95 -4.70 4.15
N HIS A 35 -5.95 -4.70 3.25
CA HIS A 35 -5.82 -5.34 1.94
C HIS A 35 -4.75 -4.65 1.07
N ALA A 36 -4.70 -3.33 1.06
CA ALA A 36 -3.68 -2.56 0.33
C ALA A 36 -2.27 -2.83 0.87
N LYS A 37 -2.10 -2.90 2.20
CA LYS A 37 -0.83 -3.25 2.85
C LYS A 37 -0.36 -4.65 2.46
N SER A 38 -1.27 -5.63 2.48
CA SER A 38 -0.97 -6.99 2.02
C SER A 38 -0.54 -7.02 0.55
N GLY A 39 -1.26 -6.32 -0.32
CA GLY A 39 -0.92 -6.26 -1.75
C GLY A 39 0.45 -5.61 -2.01
N LEU A 40 0.77 -4.51 -1.32
CA LEU A 40 2.09 -3.89 -1.43
C LEU A 40 3.21 -4.78 -0.89
N HIS A 41 2.95 -5.53 0.19
CA HIS A 41 3.92 -6.50 0.70
C HIS A 41 4.26 -7.56 -0.33
N ASP A 42 3.26 -8.14 -0.99
CA ASP A 42 3.46 -9.15 -2.05
C ASP A 42 4.25 -8.58 -3.24
N ILE A 43 3.93 -7.35 -3.65
CA ILE A 43 4.69 -6.65 -4.70
C ILE A 43 6.14 -6.42 -4.27
N ARG A 44 6.37 -6.00 -3.02
CA ARG A 44 7.72 -5.78 -2.47
C ARG A 44 8.54 -7.06 -2.52
N VAL A 45 7.98 -8.19 -2.11
CA VAL A 45 8.65 -9.50 -2.15
C VAL A 45 9.04 -9.86 -3.58
N LYS A 46 8.11 -9.72 -4.54
CA LYS A 46 8.36 -10.02 -5.96
C LYS A 46 9.43 -9.11 -6.58
N LEU A 47 9.39 -7.81 -6.30
CA LEU A 47 10.39 -6.86 -6.79
C LEU A 47 11.77 -7.12 -6.15
N THR A 48 11.80 -7.50 -4.88
CA THR A 48 13.05 -7.88 -4.20
C THR A 48 13.66 -9.11 -4.85
N ALA A 49 12.86 -10.14 -5.13
CA ALA A 49 13.31 -11.33 -5.86
C ALA A 49 13.84 -10.96 -7.26
N LEU A 50 13.11 -10.11 -8.01
CA LEU A 50 13.54 -9.66 -9.33
C LEU A 50 14.88 -8.90 -9.26
N LYS A 51 15.05 -7.98 -8.30
CA LYS A 51 16.30 -7.26 -8.07
C LYS A 51 17.47 -8.22 -7.84
N TRP A 52 17.27 -9.25 -7.00
CA TRP A 52 18.29 -10.28 -6.76
C TRP A 52 18.61 -11.08 -8.01
N THR A 53 17.60 -11.48 -8.80
CA THR A 53 17.82 -12.19 -10.07
C THR A 53 18.63 -11.35 -11.06
N VAL A 54 18.29 -10.06 -11.20
CA VAL A 54 19.05 -9.13 -12.07
C VAL A 54 20.47 -8.93 -11.55
N GLN A 55 20.66 -8.85 -10.23
CA GLN A 55 21.99 -8.77 -9.62
C GLN A 55 22.82 -10.02 -9.94
N LEU A 56 22.26 -11.21 -9.74
CA LEU A 56 22.93 -12.48 -10.03
C LEU A 56 23.26 -12.62 -11.52
N LEU A 57 22.34 -12.22 -12.41
CA LEU A 57 22.62 -12.18 -13.85
C LEU A 57 23.75 -11.19 -14.16
N SER A 58 23.75 -10.01 -13.55
CA SER A 58 24.79 -8.99 -13.76
C SER A 58 26.16 -9.44 -13.28
N ASP A 59 26.21 -10.15 -12.16
CA ASP A 59 27.46 -10.56 -11.53
C ASP A 59 28.05 -11.81 -12.19
N ASN A 60 27.24 -12.60 -12.90
CA ASN A 60 27.66 -13.85 -13.55
C ASN A 60 27.61 -13.84 -15.08
N LEU A 61 27.13 -12.77 -15.73
CA LEU A 61 27.26 -12.63 -17.17
C LEU A 61 28.69 -12.20 -17.52
N ASP A 62 29.45 -13.10 -18.15
CA ASP A 62 30.57 -12.70 -19.01
C ASP A 62 30.02 -12.04 -20.27
N ALA A 63 29.59 -10.78 -20.13
CA ALA A 63 29.14 -9.97 -21.23
C ALA A 63 30.37 -9.35 -21.93
N ASP A 64 30.84 -10.02 -22.99
CA ASP A 64 31.84 -9.46 -23.92
C ASP A 64 31.29 -8.28 -24.74
N ASN A 65 29.98 -8.05 -24.68
CA ASN A 65 29.31 -6.90 -25.32
C ASN A 65 29.00 -5.78 -24.31
N ALA A 66 29.57 -4.60 -24.54
CA ALA A 66 29.35 -3.39 -23.74
C ALA A 66 27.87 -2.95 -23.67
N GLU A 67 27.09 -3.21 -24.71
CA GLU A 67 25.66 -2.88 -24.74
C GLU A 67 24.85 -3.70 -23.73
N HIS A 68 25.12 -5.01 -23.64
CA HIS A 68 24.48 -5.89 -22.66
C HIS A 68 24.85 -5.51 -21.22
N LYS A 69 26.10 -5.09 -20.96
CA LYS A 69 26.52 -4.57 -19.65
C LYS A 69 25.72 -3.33 -19.24
N ASN A 70 25.52 -2.40 -20.18
CA ASN A 70 24.74 -1.19 -19.93
C ASN A 70 23.26 -1.49 -19.67
N GLN A 71 22.67 -2.42 -20.43
CA GLN A 71 21.28 -2.85 -20.23
C GLN A 71 21.07 -3.52 -18.87
N LEU A 72 22.01 -4.37 -18.43
CA LEU A 72 21.97 -5.01 -17.12
C LEU A 72 22.17 -4.02 -15.97
N ALA A 73 23.07 -3.05 -16.11
CA ALA A 73 23.22 -1.97 -15.14
C ALA A 73 21.93 -1.14 -15.03
N ALA A 74 21.32 -0.78 -16.17
CA ALA A 74 20.04 -0.04 -16.18
C ALA A 74 18.91 -0.85 -15.51
N ALA A 75 18.80 -2.14 -15.81
CA ALA A 75 17.82 -3.04 -15.18
C ALA A 75 18.05 -3.16 -13.66
N LYS A 76 19.30 -3.21 -13.21
CA LYS A 76 19.67 -3.23 -11.78
C LYS A 76 19.23 -1.95 -11.07
N HIS A 77 19.44 -0.79 -11.69
CA HIS A 77 18.98 0.49 -11.13
C HIS A 77 17.45 0.59 -11.11
N ALA A 78 16.78 0.28 -12.22
CA ALA A 78 15.32 0.34 -12.31
C ALA A 78 14.64 -0.59 -11.28
N THR A 79 15.17 -1.79 -11.06
CA THR A 79 14.62 -2.71 -10.04
C THR A 79 14.85 -2.21 -8.61
N ALA A 80 15.98 -1.54 -8.33
CA ALA A 80 16.21 -0.91 -7.04
C ALA A 80 15.24 0.27 -6.78
N ASP A 81 15.00 1.11 -7.79
CA ASP A 81 14.05 2.23 -7.69
C ASP A 81 12.62 1.74 -7.46
N LEU A 82 12.20 0.68 -8.16
CA LEU A 82 10.88 0.09 -7.98
C LEU A 82 10.67 -0.46 -6.56
N VAL A 83 11.68 -1.14 -5.98
CA VAL A 83 11.60 -1.60 -4.58
C VAL A 83 11.41 -0.41 -3.64
N ARG A 84 12.19 0.65 -3.83
CA ARG A 84 12.11 1.86 -3.00
C ARG A 84 10.76 2.56 -3.12
N MET A 85 10.21 2.70 -4.33
CA MET A 85 8.87 3.29 -4.53
C MET A 85 7.79 2.51 -3.77
N VAL A 86 7.87 1.18 -3.75
CA VAL A 86 6.92 0.33 -3.03
C VAL A 86 7.07 0.45 -1.52
N GLU A 87 8.29 0.62 -1.01
CA GLU A 87 8.54 0.91 0.41
C GLU A 87 8.01 2.30 0.81
N ASP A 88 8.15 3.30 -0.04
CA ASP A 88 7.63 4.66 0.19
C ASP A 88 6.09 4.67 0.16
N LEU A 89 5.47 3.92 -0.76
CA LEU A 89 4.02 3.67 -0.77
C LEU A 89 3.54 2.96 0.51
N GLY A 90 4.29 1.96 0.98
CA GLY A 90 3.99 1.26 2.24
C GLY A 90 3.98 2.22 3.43
N ARG A 91 4.99 3.08 3.55
CA ARG A 91 5.09 4.12 4.59
C ARG A 91 3.94 5.13 4.53
N THR A 92 3.56 5.56 3.32
CA THR A 92 2.44 6.50 3.11
C THR A 92 1.10 5.89 3.54
N LEU A 93 0.92 4.57 3.43
CA LEU A 93 -0.27 3.89 3.95
C LEU A 93 -0.24 3.68 5.48
N GLU A 94 0.93 3.70 6.11
CA GLU A 94 1.05 3.56 7.56
C GLU A 94 0.83 4.89 8.28
N ASP A 95 1.25 5.99 7.67
CA ASP A 95 1.09 7.35 8.19
C ASP A 95 0.70 8.31 7.04
N PRO A 96 -0.60 8.36 6.67
CA PRO A 96 -1.08 9.37 5.75
C PRO A 96 -1.10 10.72 6.47
N ALA A 97 -0.07 11.53 6.22
CA ALA A 97 0.05 12.92 6.72
C ALA A 97 -1.23 13.75 6.58
#